data_AF-A0AA39CHI1-F1
#
_entry.id   AF-A0AA39CHI1-F1
#
_cell.length_a   1.000
_cell.length_b   1.000
_cell.length_c   1.000
_cell.angle_alpha   90.00
_cell.angle_beta   90.00
_cell.angle_gamma   90.00
#
_symmetry.space_group_name_H-M   'P 1'
#
loop_
_entity.id
_entity.type
_entity.pdbx_description
1 polymer ?
#
loop_
_entity_poly.entity_id
_entity_poly.type
_entity_poly.pdbx_seq_one_letter_code
_entity_poly.pdbx_strand_id
1 'polypeptide(L)'
;MRFINTTTLKFQIVSDLELHKLKHGYSILSHRWTWGDDEVLYADVRSMDADVKARDGYAKFAGACALAKKLGYELLWIDTCCIDKSDSVEMGEAINSMYRWYSLAKVCIAYLQDVTYPRQIRESEWFNRGWTLQELIAPKTVYFYDRNWNRLGDKDSLASVLVDRTGIPADVLKNSKPPQACSIAQRMSWAARRTTKRLEDRAYSLMGLFDVHMPMIYGERERAFTRLQEQIISKSADESIFVWDLDLLEDSTRDAKNVNCGLLATSPACFARCGDVVSTGRSRGFRIDQFGLSISLPATLYVLGTYQAHLNATRAKAAGQCAILLAKLPGGASFARTSSPSGESILMAEGHTPSMMEFSVASVPTEAPVRLYPGFWLRKLGFHDSHLNGYRIIQRRYTAENDRLMLPDGDVGTAGIIRLGLKDGHNPVGFGWIKLGFDSACHPICFVTFPNTEDDDPDTAMLPTQAEEVLAIQLGTPQRLNHPIFSNDWTQASRRTVSRLPAHAYDSRVGAGDADEGFEFTFKAPLFEMTISVRRIPDIKPTSNQKEEVWAVDLVAGTPPVYYGGGGGGGCCCD
;
A
#
# COMPACT_ATOMS: atom_id res chain seq x y z
N MET A 1 -3.40 -19.25 39.66
CA MET A 1 -4.37 -19.82 38.71
C MET A 1 -5.33 -20.76 39.43
N ARG A 2 -6.63 -20.71 39.10
CA ARG A 2 -7.68 -21.57 39.66
C ARG A 2 -8.02 -22.69 38.66
N PHE A 3 -8.19 -23.93 39.12
CA PHE A 3 -8.51 -25.11 38.31
C PHE A 3 -9.74 -25.83 38.85
N ILE A 4 -10.37 -26.66 38.02
CA ILE A 4 -11.31 -27.70 38.44
C ILE A 4 -10.51 -29.00 38.69
N ASN A 5 -10.70 -29.59 39.86
CA ASN A 5 -10.26 -30.96 40.12
C ASN A 5 -11.24 -31.94 39.44
N THR A 6 -10.77 -32.72 38.47
CA THR A 6 -11.59 -33.56 37.58
C THR A 6 -12.26 -34.75 38.27
N THR A 7 -11.93 -35.01 39.54
CA THR A 7 -12.59 -36.04 40.36
C THR A 7 -13.59 -35.46 41.35
N THR A 8 -13.26 -34.34 42.01
CA THR A 8 -14.16 -33.74 43.01
C THR A 8 -15.12 -32.70 42.43
N LEU A 9 -14.86 -32.23 41.19
CA LEU A 9 -15.53 -31.12 40.51
C LEU A 9 -15.46 -29.78 41.27
N LYS A 10 -14.56 -29.66 42.25
CA LYS A 10 -14.34 -28.45 43.05
C LYS A 10 -13.12 -27.67 42.57
N PHE A 11 -13.05 -26.41 42.99
CA PHE A 11 -11.89 -25.58 42.72
C PHE A 11 -10.64 -26.04 43.49
N GLN A 12 -9.50 -25.98 42.79
CA GLN A 12 -8.17 -26.17 43.33
C GLN A 12 -7.27 -25.03 42.83
N ILE A 13 -6.58 -24.34 43.73
CA ILE A 13 -5.70 -23.21 43.37
C ILE A 13 -4.26 -23.73 43.29
N VAL A 14 -3.54 -23.32 42.25
CA VAL A 14 -2.10 -23.55 42.09
C VAL A 14 -1.46 -22.19 41.77
N SER A 15 -0.30 -21.91 42.38
CA SER A 15 0.48 -20.72 42.05
C SER A 15 0.96 -20.74 40.60
N ASP A 16 0.91 -19.60 39.92
CA ASP A 16 1.42 -19.42 38.55
C ASP A 16 2.92 -19.71 38.43
N LEU A 17 3.66 -19.56 39.54
CA LEU A 17 5.07 -19.92 39.65
C LEU A 17 5.30 -21.44 39.75
N GLU A 18 4.26 -22.23 39.98
CA GLU A 18 4.35 -23.68 40.21
C GLU A 18 3.72 -24.52 39.10
N LEU A 19 3.01 -23.91 38.14
CA LEU A 19 2.42 -24.59 36.99
C LEU A 19 3.40 -25.51 36.24
N HIS A 20 4.66 -25.08 36.10
CA HIS A 20 5.72 -25.85 35.45
C HIS A 20 6.24 -27.04 36.27
N LYS A 21 5.98 -27.06 37.59
CA LYS A 21 6.40 -28.10 38.54
C LYS A 21 5.37 -29.22 38.71
N LEU A 22 4.16 -29.04 38.18
CA LEU A 22 3.09 -30.04 38.23
C LEU A 22 3.54 -31.32 37.52
N LYS A 23 3.77 -32.40 38.30
CA LYS A 23 4.29 -33.69 37.83
C LYS A 23 3.55 -34.26 36.60
N HIS A 24 2.23 -34.13 36.59
CA HIS A 24 1.36 -34.56 35.49
C HIS A 24 0.86 -33.40 34.62
N GLY A 25 1.25 -32.15 34.95
CA GLY A 25 0.71 -30.94 34.36
C GLY A 25 -0.80 -30.79 34.56
N TYR A 26 -1.44 -30.08 33.63
CA TYR A 26 -2.89 -29.90 33.58
C TYR A 26 -3.39 -29.93 32.13
N SER A 27 -4.70 -30.11 32.01
CA SER A 27 -5.46 -29.96 30.76
C SER A 27 -6.18 -28.61 30.73
N ILE A 28 -6.43 -28.08 29.54
CA ILE A 28 -7.17 -26.83 29.34
C ILE A 28 -8.28 -27.04 28.31
N LEU A 29 -9.49 -26.55 28.58
CA LEU A 29 -10.61 -26.60 27.63
C LEU A 29 -10.61 -25.33 26.79
N SER A 30 -10.56 -25.51 25.48
CA SER A 30 -10.95 -24.50 24.50
C SER A 30 -12.32 -24.87 23.95
N HIS A 31 -13.25 -23.91 23.97
CA HIS A 31 -14.63 -24.14 23.56
C HIS A 31 -15.29 -22.85 23.06
N ARG A 32 -16.44 -22.99 22.43
CA ARG A 32 -17.37 -21.88 22.23
C ARG A 32 -18.47 -21.90 23.28
N TRP A 33 -18.98 -20.70 23.56
CA TRP A 33 -20.17 -20.51 24.39
C TRP A 33 -21.40 -20.95 23.60
N THR A 34 -22.37 -21.57 24.27
CA THR A 34 -23.67 -21.93 23.70
C THR A 34 -24.52 -20.69 23.40
N TRP A 35 -25.48 -20.85 22.48
CA TRP A 35 -26.62 -19.93 22.40
C TRP A 35 -27.45 -20.08 23.67
N GLY A 36 -27.70 -18.97 24.38
CA GLY A 36 -28.48 -18.94 25.62
C GLY A 36 -27.71 -18.64 26.92
N ASP A 37 -26.39 -18.41 26.85
CA ASP A 37 -25.53 -18.05 28.01
C ASP A 37 -25.58 -19.08 29.19
N ASP A 38 -25.98 -20.32 28.93
CA ASP A 38 -26.14 -21.42 29.92
C ASP A 38 -24.81 -22.07 30.38
N GLU A 39 -23.68 -21.38 30.21
CA GLU A 39 -22.37 -21.88 30.63
C GLU A 39 -22.26 -22.02 32.15
N VAL A 40 -21.55 -23.04 32.63
CA VAL A 40 -21.16 -23.10 34.05
C VAL A 40 -20.16 -21.97 34.34
N LEU A 41 -20.51 -21.09 35.27
CA LEU A 41 -19.72 -19.94 35.71
C LEU A 41 -18.99 -20.22 37.04
N TYR A 42 -18.18 -19.26 37.48
CA TYR A 42 -17.43 -19.35 38.73
C TYR A 42 -18.33 -19.55 39.95
N ALA A 43 -19.44 -18.81 40.04
CA ALA A 43 -20.41 -18.92 41.13
C ALA A 43 -21.09 -20.30 41.16
N ASP A 44 -21.46 -20.83 39.99
CA ASP A 44 -22.13 -22.13 39.87
C ASP A 44 -21.28 -23.30 40.40
N VAL A 45 -19.96 -23.24 40.20
CA VAL A 45 -19.03 -24.26 40.75
C VAL A 45 -18.85 -24.11 42.27
N ARG A 46 -19.06 -22.91 42.83
CA ARG A 46 -18.98 -22.70 44.29
C ARG A 46 -20.18 -23.27 45.03
N SER A 47 -21.39 -23.16 44.48
CA SER A 47 -22.60 -23.71 45.11
C SER A 47 -22.85 -25.16 44.68
N MET A 48 -22.69 -25.47 43.39
CA MET A 48 -22.92 -26.79 42.78
C MET A 48 -24.36 -27.30 43.03
N ASP A 49 -25.32 -26.37 42.97
CA ASP A 49 -26.74 -26.59 43.27
C ASP A 49 -27.42 -27.57 42.30
N ALA A 50 -28.60 -28.07 42.67
CA ALA A 50 -29.40 -28.95 41.81
C ALA A 50 -29.76 -28.27 40.47
N ASP A 51 -30.14 -26.99 40.51
CA ASP A 51 -30.53 -26.22 39.33
C ASP A 51 -29.37 -26.01 38.36
N VAL A 52 -28.13 -25.89 38.86
CA VAL A 52 -26.92 -25.86 38.02
C VAL A 52 -26.76 -27.17 37.27
N LYS A 53 -27.00 -28.31 37.91
CA LYS A 53 -26.82 -29.64 37.32
C LYS A 53 -27.87 -30.00 36.27
N ALA A 54 -29.00 -29.29 36.26
CA ALA A 54 -30.07 -29.45 35.28
C ALA A 54 -29.81 -28.67 33.96
N ARG A 55 -28.79 -27.80 33.92
CA ARG A 55 -28.41 -26.99 32.75
C ARG A 55 -27.66 -27.81 31.69
N ASP A 56 -27.87 -27.48 30.41
CA ASP A 56 -27.15 -28.12 29.30
C ASP A 56 -25.64 -27.81 29.35
N GLY A 57 -25.27 -26.60 29.79
CA GLY A 57 -23.86 -26.25 30.02
C GLY A 57 -23.19 -27.10 31.09
N TYR A 58 -23.94 -27.64 32.06
CA TYR A 58 -23.38 -28.58 33.04
C TYR A 58 -23.01 -29.92 32.42
N ALA A 59 -23.80 -30.43 31.46
CA ALA A 59 -23.44 -31.64 30.72
C ALA A 59 -22.12 -31.46 29.95
N LYS A 60 -21.87 -30.27 29.38
CA LYS A 60 -20.57 -29.92 28.77
C LYS A 60 -19.44 -29.84 29.81
N PHE A 61 -19.65 -29.16 30.93
CA PHE A 61 -18.67 -29.07 32.02
C PHE A 61 -18.28 -30.45 32.58
N ALA A 62 -19.27 -31.30 32.86
CA ALA A 62 -19.07 -32.66 33.36
C ALA A 62 -18.37 -33.54 32.32
N GLY A 63 -18.76 -33.45 31.04
CA GLY A 63 -18.10 -34.13 29.93
C GLY A 63 -16.63 -33.74 29.77
N ALA A 64 -16.31 -32.44 29.88
CA ALA A 64 -14.94 -31.95 29.85
C ALA A 64 -14.11 -32.52 31.01
N CYS A 65 -14.65 -32.52 32.24
CA CYS A 65 -13.99 -33.09 33.41
C CYS A 65 -13.76 -34.61 33.27
N ALA A 66 -14.77 -35.34 32.81
CA ALA A 66 -14.68 -36.79 32.57
C ALA A 66 -13.65 -37.13 31.49
N LEU A 67 -13.58 -36.35 30.41
CA LEU A 67 -12.58 -36.51 29.36
C LEU A 67 -11.17 -36.19 29.86
N ALA A 68 -10.98 -35.07 30.57
CA ALA A 68 -9.70 -34.71 31.17
C ALA A 68 -9.20 -35.80 32.13
N LYS A 69 -10.07 -36.35 32.97
CA LYS A 69 -9.77 -37.51 33.84
C LYS A 69 -9.42 -38.76 33.04
N LYS A 70 -10.16 -39.09 31.97
CA LYS A 70 -9.88 -40.21 31.06
C LYS A 70 -8.51 -40.07 30.36
N LEU A 71 -8.08 -38.83 30.09
CA LEU A 71 -6.76 -38.52 29.55
C LEU A 71 -5.64 -38.48 30.62
N GLY A 72 -5.96 -38.73 31.89
CA GLY A 72 -4.99 -38.80 32.99
C GLY A 72 -4.71 -37.48 33.73
N TYR A 73 -5.52 -36.43 33.51
CA TYR A 73 -5.33 -35.12 34.13
C TYR A 73 -6.27 -34.90 35.31
N GLU A 74 -5.71 -34.71 36.50
CA GLU A 74 -6.46 -34.30 37.70
C GLU A 74 -6.93 -32.84 37.63
N LEU A 75 -6.20 -31.97 36.93
CA LEU A 75 -6.51 -30.55 36.81
C LEU A 75 -7.00 -30.22 35.39
N LEU A 76 -8.16 -29.54 35.34
CA LEU A 76 -8.73 -28.95 34.13
C LEU A 76 -8.96 -27.45 34.36
N TRP A 77 -8.60 -26.62 33.38
CA TRP A 77 -8.96 -25.20 33.35
C TRP A 77 -10.00 -24.92 32.27
N ILE A 78 -10.98 -24.06 32.59
CA ILE A 78 -12.05 -23.62 31.68
C ILE A 78 -12.28 -22.11 31.92
N ASP A 79 -12.26 -21.28 30.88
CA ASP A 79 -12.33 -19.81 31.03
C ASP A 79 -13.62 -19.32 31.71
N THR A 80 -14.74 -20.04 31.50
CA THR A 80 -16.06 -19.64 32.01
C THR A 80 -16.18 -19.71 33.52
N CYS A 81 -15.57 -20.73 34.15
CA CYS A 81 -15.69 -20.96 35.59
C CYS A 81 -14.38 -20.83 36.37
N CYS A 82 -13.21 -20.97 35.74
CA CYS A 82 -11.94 -20.80 36.44
C CYS A 82 -11.56 -19.33 36.66
N ILE A 83 -12.08 -18.40 35.85
CA ILE A 83 -11.93 -16.95 36.03
C ILE A 83 -13.20 -16.41 36.72
N ASP A 84 -13.03 -15.65 37.81
CA ASP A 84 -14.11 -14.83 38.35
C ASP A 84 -14.27 -13.58 37.50
N LYS A 85 -15.19 -13.63 36.54
CA LYS A 85 -15.48 -12.52 35.61
C LYS A 85 -16.18 -11.33 36.29
N SER A 86 -16.54 -11.44 37.58
CA SER A 86 -17.03 -10.30 38.38
C SER A 86 -15.90 -9.50 39.03
N ASP A 87 -14.72 -10.10 39.21
CA ASP A 87 -13.50 -9.41 39.65
C ASP A 87 -12.73 -8.87 38.43
N SER A 88 -12.71 -7.54 38.27
CA SER A 88 -12.01 -6.88 37.17
C SER A 88 -10.49 -6.98 37.25
N VAL A 89 -9.92 -7.20 38.45
CA VAL A 89 -8.49 -7.41 38.65
C VAL A 89 -8.13 -8.84 38.25
N GLU A 90 -8.89 -9.84 38.72
CA GLU A 90 -8.66 -11.24 38.34
C GLU A 90 -8.84 -11.44 36.83
N MET A 91 -9.89 -10.86 36.23
CA MET A 91 -10.08 -10.85 34.77
C MET A 91 -8.92 -10.14 34.05
N GLY A 92 -8.42 -9.05 34.64
CA GLY A 92 -7.22 -8.30 34.23
C GLY A 92 -5.98 -9.18 34.07
N GLU A 93 -5.61 -9.87 35.15
CA GLU A 93 -4.46 -10.76 35.22
C GLU A 93 -4.64 -12.00 34.35
N ALA A 94 -5.85 -12.57 34.33
CA ALA A 94 -6.16 -13.77 33.57
C ALA A 94 -5.98 -13.57 32.07
N ILE A 95 -6.48 -12.46 31.50
CA ILE A 95 -6.35 -12.19 30.06
C ILE A 95 -4.88 -11.95 29.67
N ASN A 96 -4.11 -11.24 30.50
CA ASN A 96 -2.67 -11.07 30.28
C ASN A 96 -1.87 -12.38 30.41
N SER A 97 -2.38 -13.36 31.17
CA SER A 97 -1.72 -14.64 31.42
C SER A 97 -2.20 -15.78 30.50
N MET A 98 -3.33 -15.61 29.81
CA MET A 98 -4.03 -16.71 29.14
C MET A 98 -3.17 -17.44 28.09
N TYR A 99 -2.40 -16.71 27.26
CA TYR A 99 -1.48 -17.33 26.30
C TYR A 99 -0.41 -18.21 26.97
N ARG A 100 0.11 -17.78 28.13
CA ARG A 100 1.05 -18.55 28.95
C ARG A 100 0.37 -19.78 29.56
N TRP A 101 -0.88 -19.64 30.01
CA TRP A 101 -1.66 -20.77 30.53
C TRP A 101 -2.00 -21.82 29.46
N TYR A 102 -2.27 -21.40 28.22
CA TYR A 102 -2.45 -22.32 27.10
C TYR A 102 -1.12 -22.98 26.67
N SER A 103 0.01 -22.27 26.67
CA SER A 103 1.32 -22.84 26.28
C SER A 103 1.96 -23.76 27.33
N LEU A 104 1.62 -23.59 28.62
CA LEU A 104 2.06 -24.49 29.70
C LEU A 104 1.15 -25.72 29.87
N ALA A 105 -0.06 -25.72 29.30
CA ALA A 105 -0.95 -26.88 29.33
C ALA A 105 -0.33 -28.10 28.61
N LYS A 106 -0.53 -29.30 29.17
CA LYS A 106 -0.06 -30.54 28.54
C LYS A 106 -0.94 -30.95 27.35
N VAL A 107 -2.22 -30.63 27.43
CA VAL A 107 -3.18 -30.80 26.35
C VAL A 107 -4.22 -29.68 26.38
N CYS A 108 -4.50 -29.11 25.21
CA CYS A 108 -5.69 -28.32 24.96
C CYS A 108 -6.76 -29.24 24.36
N ILE A 109 -7.93 -29.29 24.98
CA ILE A 109 -9.11 -30.01 24.53
C ILE A 109 -9.96 -29.00 23.77
N ALA A 110 -9.98 -29.07 22.44
CA ALA A 110 -10.80 -28.20 21.60
C ALA A 110 -12.16 -28.86 21.35
N TYR A 111 -13.20 -28.39 22.03
CA TYR A 111 -14.56 -28.92 21.94
C TYR A 111 -15.38 -28.18 20.87
N LEU A 112 -15.75 -28.90 19.81
CA LEU A 112 -16.44 -28.39 18.62
C LEU A 112 -17.92 -28.80 18.66
N GLN A 113 -18.72 -28.04 19.40
CA GLN A 113 -20.13 -28.33 19.66
C GLN A 113 -21.03 -28.35 18.40
N ASP A 114 -20.59 -27.64 17.37
CA ASP A 114 -21.21 -27.54 16.05
C ASP A 114 -20.83 -28.72 15.11
N VAL A 115 -19.81 -29.50 15.46
CA VAL A 115 -19.37 -30.67 14.69
C VAL A 115 -20.06 -31.94 15.19
N THR A 116 -20.68 -32.68 14.27
CA THR A 116 -21.27 -34.00 14.52
C THR A 116 -20.55 -35.12 13.75
N TYR A 117 -19.92 -34.79 12.61
CA TYR A 117 -19.15 -35.72 11.79
C TYR A 117 -17.77 -35.13 11.46
N PRO A 118 -16.69 -35.93 11.43
CA PRO A 118 -15.33 -35.43 11.21
C PRO A 118 -15.14 -34.53 9.98
N ARG A 119 -15.87 -34.78 8.89
CA ARG A 119 -15.83 -33.95 7.67
C ARG A 119 -16.23 -32.48 7.89
N GLN A 120 -17.04 -32.19 8.92
CA GLN A 120 -17.52 -30.83 9.23
C GLN A 120 -16.48 -29.98 9.96
N ILE A 121 -15.35 -30.55 10.41
CA ILE A 121 -14.35 -29.82 11.18
C ILE A 121 -13.83 -28.57 10.45
N ARG A 122 -13.70 -28.63 9.11
CA ARG A 122 -13.30 -27.49 8.27
C ARG A 122 -14.27 -26.32 8.41
N GLU A 123 -15.56 -26.60 8.50
CA GLU A 123 -16.61 -25.58 8.56
C GLU A 123 -16.78 -25.01 9.96
N SER A 124 -16.14 -25.61 10.97
CA SER A 124 -16.46 -25.32 12.37
C SER A 124 -16.36 -23.84 12.72
N GLU A 125 -17.39 -23.39 13.42
CA GLU A 125 -17.57 -22.05 13.96
C GLU A 125 -16.55 -21.71 15.05
N TRP A 126 -15.85 -22.69 15.62
CA TRP A 126 -14.72 -22.49 16.54
C TRP A 126 -13.58 -21.71 15.88
N PHE A 127 -13.25 -22.00 14.61
CA PHE A 127 -12.19 -21.31 13.87
C PHE A 127 -12.48 -19.83 13.59
N ASN A 128 -13.74 -19.41 13.70
CA ASN A 128 -14.16 -18.02 13.50
C ASN A 128 -14.01 -17.16 14.76
N ARG A 129 -13.79 -17.70 15.97
CA ARG A 129 -13.75 -16.89 17.21
C ARG A 129 -12.34 -16.33 17.48
N GLY A 130 -12.22 -15.04 17.76
CA GLY A 130 -10.93 -14.34 17.96
C GLY A 130 -9.98 -15.06 18.93
N TRP A 131 -10.46 -15.29 20.16
CA TRP A 131 -9.71 -15.94 21.23
C TRP A 131 -9.15 -17.32 20.85
N THR A 132 -9.82 -18.12 20.01
CA THR A 132 -9.38 -19.48 19.65
C THR A 132 -8.08 -19.52 18.84
N LEU A 133 -7.61 -18.37 18.31
CA LEU A 133 -6.30 -18.26 17.67
C LEU A 133 -5.16 -18.65 18.62
N GLN A 134 -5.10 -18.04 19.80
CA GLN A 134 -4.08 -18.39 20.78
C GLN A 134 -4.32 -19.78 21.40
N GLU A 135 -5.56 -20.23 21.50
CA GLU A 135 -5.93 -21.56 22.01
C GLU A 135 -5.53 -22.68 21.03
N LEU A 136 -5.37 -22.36 19.75
CA LEU A 136 -4.80 -23.24 18.71
C LEU A 136 -3.26 -23.23 18.69
N ILE A 137 -2.67 -22.02 18.76
CA ILE A 137 -1.23 -21.81 18.54
C ILE A 137 -0.40 -22.07 19.80
N ALA A 138 -0.80 -21.53 20.95
CA ALA A 138 0.03 -21.55 22.15
C ALA A 138 0.25 -22.97 22.71
N PRO A 139 -0.75 -23.88 22.78
CA PRO A 139 -0.54 -25.23 23.26
C PRO A 139 0.29 -26.07 22.29
N LYS A 140 1.26 -26.83 22.81
CA LYS A 140 2.01 -27.80 22.01
C LYS A 140 1.09 -28.87 21.42
N THR A 141 0.15 -29.38 22.23
CA THR A 141 -0.79 -30.44 21.85
C THR A 141 -2.22 -29.91 21.93
N VAL A 142 -2.98 -30.05 20.84
CA VAL A 142 -4.43 -29.80 20.80
C VAL A 142 -5.12 -31.07 20.31
N TYR A 143 -6.13 -31.54 21.03
CA TYR A 143 -7.01 -32.64 20.63
C TYR A 143 -8.40 -32.09 20.34
N PHE A 144 -8.89 -32.32 19.12
CA PHE A 144 -10.20 -31.87 18.68
C PHE A 144 -11.26 -32.93 18.98
N TYR A 145 -12.40 -32.50 19.52
CA TYR A 145 -13.53 -33.36 19.88
C TYR A 145 -14.83 -32.82 19.29
N ASP A 146 -15.71 -33.73 18.87
CA ASP A 146 -17.06 -33.39 18.42
C ASP A 146 -18.00 -33.09 19.60
N ARG A 147 -19.26 -32.74 19.29
CA ARG A 147 -20.32 -32.49 20.28
C ARG A 147 -20.67 -33.66 21.21
N ASN A 148 -20.17 -34.86 20.93
CA ASN A 148 -20.40 -36.09 21.68
C ASN A 148 -19.13 -36.58 22.40
N TRP A 149 -18.06 -35.77 22.42
CA TRP A 149 -16.74 -36.10 22.98
C TRP A 149 -16.01 -37.25 22.26
N ASN A 150 -16.29 -37.49 20.98
CA ASN A 150 -15.48 -38.34 20.12
C ASN A 150 -14.26 -37.57 19.61
N ARG A 151 -13.07 -38.17 19.66
CA ARG A 151 -11.84 -37.53 19.16
C ARG A 151 -11.86 -37.48 17.62
N LEU A 152 -11.78 -36.27 17.08
CA LEU A 152 -11.71 -35.98 15.65
C LEU A 152 -10.27 -36.04 15.11
N GLY A 153 -9.28 -35.72 15.95
CA GLY A 153 -7.87 -35.71 15.58
C GLY A 153 -7.04 -34.79 16.47
N ASP A 154 -5.87 -34.42 15.96
CA ASP A 154 -4.94 -33.46 16.56
C ASP A 154 -4.28 -32.57 15.49
N LYS A 155 -3.37 -31.68 15.88
CA LYS A 155 -2.70 -30.74 14.96
C LYS A 155 -1.87 -31.43 13.88
N ASP A 156 -1.38 -32.65 14.12
CA ASP A 156 -0.61 -33.41 13.14
C ASP A 156 -1.53 -34.16 12.16
N SER A 157 -2.55 -34.86 12.68
CA SER A 157 -3.48 -35.64 11.87
C SER A 157 -4.41 -34.76 11.03
N LEU A 158 -4.68 -33.53 11.46
CA LEU A 158 -5.56 -32.57 10.78
C LEU A 158 -4.81 -31.44 10.07
N ALA A 159 -3.46 -31.51 10.00
CA ALA A 159 -2.61 -30.41 9.54
C ALA A 159 -3.09 -29.76 8.23
N SER A 160 -3.43 -30.54 7.21
CA SER A 160 -3.92 -30.01 5.92
C SER A 160 -5.22 -29.21 6.08
N VAL A 161 -6.17 -29.68 6.89
CA VAL A 161 -7.46 -29.00 7.11
C VAL A 161 -7.26 -27.73 7.92
N LEU A 162 -6.34 -27.75 8.90
CA LEU A 162 -6.01 -26.60 9.73
C LEU A 162 -5.31 -25.50 8.94
N VAL A 163 -4.33 -25.85 8.09
CA VAL A 163 -3.66 -24.89 7.17
C VAL A 163 -4.69 -24.24 6.25
N ASP A 164 -5.49 -25.05 5.54
CA ASP A 164 -6.55 -24.60 4.63
C ASP A 164 -7.56 -23.65 5.30
N ARG A 165 -7.94 -23.94 6.56
CA ARG A 165 -8.98 -23.20 7.28
C ARG A 165 -8.47 -21.91 7.92
N THR A 166 -7.21 -21.89 8.37
CA THR A 166 -6.68 -20.80 9.21
C THR A 166 -5.63 -19.93 8.54
N GLY A 167 -5.01 -20.40 7.44
CA GLY A 167 -3.85 -19.76 6.84
C GLY A 167 -2.57 -19.84 7.69
N ILE A 168 -2.60 -20.55 8.83
CA ILE A 168 -1.43 -20.75 9.69
C ILE A 168 -0.55 -21.85 9.07
N PRO A 169 0.74 -21.59 8.83
CA PRO A 169 1.68 -22.59 8.32
C PRO A 169 1.75 -23.88 9.16
N ALA A 170 1.97 -25.02 8.49
CA ALA A 170 1.97 -26.34 9.13
C ALA A 170 3.09 -26.50 10.17
N ASP A 171 4.26 -25.90 9.94
CA ASP A 171 5.39 -25.87 10.85
C ASP A 171 5.09 -25.08 12.14
N VAL A 172 4.30 -24.01 12.05
CA VAL A 172 3.78 -23.27 13.22
C VAL A 172 2.74 -24.10 13.97
N LEU A 173 1.76 -24.68 13.27
CA LEU A 173 0.73 -25.54 13.89
C LEU A 173 1.35 -26.74 14.63
N LYS A 174 2.35 -27.39 14.03
CA LYS A 174 3.10 -28.52 14.60
C LYS A 174 4.17 -28.10 15.62
N ASN A 175 4.22 -26.82 16.01
CA ASN A 175 5.19 -26.28 16.97
C ASN A 175 6.66 -26.60 16.59
N SER A 176 6.94 -26.72 15.29
CA SER A 176 8.29 -26.90 14.72
C SER A 176 8.95 -25.55 14.41
N LYS A 177 8.14 -24.52 14.16
CA LYS A 177 8.56 -23.12 14.01
C LYS A 177 7.81 -22.24 15.01
N PRO A 178 8.48 -21.37 15.79
CA PRO A 178 7.78 -20.45 16.70
C PRO A 178 7.02 -19.38 15.90
N PRO A 179 5.82 -18.94 16.34
CA PRO A 179 5.05 -17.87 15.68
C PRO A 179 5.84 -16.58 15.42
N GLN A 180 6.78 -16.25 16.31
CA GLN A 180 7.64 -15.07 16.25
C GLN A 180 8.62 -15.08 15.07
N ALA A 181 8.87 -16.26 14.45
CA ALA A 181 9.65 -16.39 13.22
C ALA A 181 8.79 -16.18 11.94
N CYS A 182 7.53 -15.79 12.08
CA CYS A 182 6.67 -15.28 11.02
C CYS A 182 6.49 -13.76 11.18
N SER A 183 6.33 -13.06 10.06
CA SER A 183 6.19 -11.60 10.05
C SER A 183 4.96 -11.14 10.84
N ILE A 184 4.93 -9.86 11.23
CA ILE A 184 3.73 -9.28 11.85
C ILE A 184 2.53 -9.38 10.90
N ALA A 185 2.71 -9.08 9.61
CA ALA A 185 1.67 -9.22 8.59
C ALA A 185 1.07 -10.64 8.55
N GLN A 186 1.92 -11.68 8.59
CA GLN A 186 1.49 -13.07 8.63
C GLN A 186 0.67 -13.37 9.88
N ARG A 187 1.18 -13.00 11.06
CA ARG A 187 0.49 -13.22 12.34
C ARG A 187 -0.86 -12.48 12.41
N MET A 188 -0.95 -11.26 11.89
CA MET A 188 -2.21 -10.51 11.76
C MET A 188 -3.17 -11.19 10.78
N SER A 189 -2.68 -11.72 9.65
CA SER A 189 -3.52 -12.42 8.67
C SER A 189 -4.26 -13.63 9.25
N TRP A 190 -3.68 -14.31 10.24
CA TRP A 190 -4.33 -15.43 10.94
C TRP A 190 -5.55 -14.98 11.78
N ALA A 191 -5.57 -13.72 12.23
CA ALA A 191 -6.70 -13.13 12.94
C ALA A 191 -7.75 -12.53 11.99
N ALA A 192 -7.40 -12.24 10.74
CA ALA A 192 -8.19 -11.39 9.83
C ALA A 192 -9.60 -11.88 9.50
N ARG A 193 -9.88 -13.19 9.65
CA ARG A 193 -11.21 -13.79 9.40
C ARG A 193 -11.95 -14.18 10.69
N ARG A 194 -11.48 -13.74 11.85
CA ARG A 194 -12.07 -14.04 13.16
C ARG A 194 -12.90 -12.87 13.69
N THR A 195 -13.95 -13.20 14.42
CA THR A 195 -14.91 -12.28 15.05
C THR A 195 -14.88 -12.41 16.57
N THR A 196 -15.30 -11.35 17.26
CA THR A 196 -15.32 -11.25 18.73
C THR A 196 -16.64 -10.64 19.21
N LYS A 197 -17.08 -10.98 20.44
CA LYS A 197 -18.35 -10.46 21.02
C LYS A 197 -18.23 -8.98 21.40
N ARG A 198 -17.04 -8.53 21.78
CA ARG A 198 -16.67 -7.12 21.97
C ARG A 198 -15.67 -6.71 20.89
N LEU A 199 -15.68 -5.44 20.48
CA LEU A 199 -14.77 -4.96 19.42
C LEU A 199 -13.31 -4.98 19.88
N GLU A 200 -13.07 -4.61 21.14
CA GLU A 200 -11.74 -4.52 21.75
C GLU A 200 -11.04 -5.88 21.89
N ASP A 201 -11.81 -6.96 22.04
CA ASP A 201 -11.29 -8.33 22.12
C ASP A 201 -10.51 -8.72 20.85
N ARG A 202 -10.73 -8.06 19.71
CA ARG A 202 -9.92 -8.26 18.48
C ARG A 202 -8.46 -7.87 18.67
N ALA A 203 -8.17 -7.01 19.66
CA ALA A 203 -6.83 -6.67 20.08
C ALA A 203 -6.37 -7.55 21.25
N TYR A 204 -7.18 -7.70 22.29
CA TYR A 204 -6.80 -8.44 23.50
C TYR A 204 -6.49 -9.92 23.23
N SER A 205 -7.22 -10.55 22.29
CA SER A 205 -6.97 -11.94 21.87
C SER A 205 -5.65 -12.16 21.12
N LEU A 206 -4.95 -11.09 20.73
CA LEU A 206 -3.69 -11.15 19.99
C LEU A 206 -2.47 -10.81 20.86
N MET A 207 -2.65 -10.24 22.06
CA MET A 207 -1.56 -9.77 22.92
C MET A 207 -0.47 -10.83 23.13
N GLY A 208 -0.86 -12.06 23.47
CA GLY A 208 0.08 -13.16 23.67
C GLY A 208 0.74 -13.68 22.39
N LEU A 209 0.09 -13.59 21.23
CA LEU A 209 0.68 -13.96 19.94
C LEU A 209 1.78 -12.98 19.50
N PHE A 210 1.70 -11.74 19.98
CA PHE A 210 2.68 -10.69 19.73
C PHE A 210 3.63 -10.42 20.91
N ASP A 211 3.48 -11.14 22.02
CA ASP A 211 4.24 -10.95 23.26
C ASP A 211 4.18 -9.49 23.77
N VAL A 212 2.98 -8.92 23.87
CA VAL A 212 2.74 -7.57 24.39
C VAL A 212 1.78 -7.58 25.58
N HIS A 213 1.81 -6.52 26.37
CA HIS A 213 0.90 -6.29 27.50
C HIS A 213 0.33 -4.88 27.41
N MET A 214 -0.97 -4.74 27.63
CA MET A 214 -1.63 -3.44 27.71
C MET A 214 -2.89 -3.50 28.60
N PRO A 215 -3.23 -2.41 29.33
CA PRO A 215 -4.47 -2.33 30.09
C PRO A 215 -5.70 -2.52 29.20
N MET A 216 -6.67 -3.31 29.67
CA MET A 216 -7.96 -3.48 29.02
C MET A 216 -8.90 -2.34 29.36
N ILE A 217 -9.38 -1.64 28.34
CA ILE A 217 -10.31 -0.52 28.44
C ILE A 217 -11.50 -0.83 27.53
N TYR A 218 -12.51 -1.52 28.07
CA TYR A 218 -13.75 -1.77 27.32
C TYR A 218 -14.52 -0.45 27.13
N GLY A 219 -14.97 -0.18 25.90
CA GLY A 219 -15.53 1.10 25.48
C GLY A 219 -14.62 1.91 24.55
N GLU A 220 -13.34 1.54 24.40
CA GLU A 220 -12.41 2.24 23.50
C GLU A 220 -12.53 1.81 22.01
N ARG A 221 -13.31 0.76 21.73
CA ARG A 221 -13.60 0.24 20.38
C ARG A 221 -12.33 0.00 19.54
N GLU A 222 -12.22 0.65 18.38
CA GLU A 222 -11.15 0.47 17.40
C GLU A 222 -9.77 0.80 17.99
N ARG A 223 -9.71 1.74 18.95
CA ARG A 223 -8.48 2.22 19.59
C ARG A 223 -7.69 1.11 20.27
N ALA A 224 -8.36 0.06 20.75
CA ALA A 224 -7.69 -1.12 21.32
C ALA A 224 -6.72 -1.77 20.32
N PHE A 225 -7.08 -1.80 19.03
CA PHE A 225 -6.23 -2.38 17.98
C PHE A 225 -5.13 -1.42 17.51
N THR A 226 -5.35 -0.10 17.58
CA THR A 226 -4.28 0.91 17.44
C THR A 226 -3.22 0.72 18.54
N ARG A 227 -3.65 0.65 19.81
CA ARG A 227 -2.78 0.42 20.97
C ARG A 227 -2.02 -0.90 20.89
N LEU A 228 -2.64 -1.97 20.38
CA LEU A 228 -1.94 -3.22 20.11
C LEU A 228 -0.76 -2.99 19.15
N GLN A 229 -0.97 -2.29 18.03
CA GLN A 229 0.10 -2.00 17.07
C GLN A 229 1.17 -1.08 17.66
N GLU A 230 0.81 -0.09 18.48
CA GLU A 230 1.77 0.75 19.23
C GLU A 230 2.69 -0.11 20.14
N GLN A 231 2.12 -1.09 20.87
CA GLN A 231 2.91 -2.01 21.70
C GLN A 231 3.75 -3.01 20.89
N ILE A 232 3.33 -3.36 19.68
CA ILE A 232 4.13 -4.20 18.77
C ILE A 232 5.32 -3.39 18.23
N ILE A 233 5.07 -2.14 17.81
CA ILE A 233 6.08 -1.20 17.30
C ILE A 233 7.13 -0.85 18.35
N SER A 234 6.75 -0.71 19.64
CA SER A 234 7.71 -0.43 20.71
C SER A 234 8.67 -1.59 20.99
N LYS A 235 8.34 -2.82 20.55
CA LYS A 235 9.16 -4.03 20.72
C LYS A 235 9.77 -4.58 19.43
N SER A 236 9.30 -4.16 18.26
CA SER A 236 9.63 -4.76 16.97
C SER A 236 9.84 -3.72 15.88
N ALA A 237 10.91 -3.90 15.11
CA ALA A 237 11.24 -3.09 13.95
C ALA A 237 10.81 -3.75 12.62
N ASP A 238 9.88 -4.70 12.65
CA ASP A 238 9.36 -5.40 11.47
C ASP A 238 8.31 -4.55 10.72
N GLU A 239 8.75 -3.93 9.62
CA GLU A 239 7.96 -3.07 8.74
C GLU A 239 6.76 -3.76 8.08
N SER A 240 6.65 -5.09 8.15
CA SER A 240 5.46 -5.80 7.66
C SER A 240 4.18 -5.39 8.40
N ILE A 241 4.25 -4.77 9.59
CA ILE A 241 3.09 -4.18 10.27
C ILE A 241 2.36 -3.13 9.41
N PHE A 242 3.03 -2.48 8.45
CA PHE A 242 2.43 -1.52 7.53
C PHE A 242 1.92 -2.17 6.22
N VAL A 243 2.21 -3.46 6.00
CA VAL A 243 1.72 -4.22 4.83
C VAL A 243 0.33 -4.78 5.14
N TRP A 244 -0.66 -3.89 5.02
CA TRP A 244 -2.09 -4.18 5.13
C TRP A 244 -2.87 -3.42 4.05
N ASP A 245 -4.14 -3.75 3.87
CA ASP A 245 -4.91 -3.40 2.69
C ASP A 245 -6.03 -2.38 2.94
N LEU A 246 -6.06 -1.30 2.16
CA LEU A 246 -7.08 -0.23 2.28
C LEU A 246 -8.47 -0.71 1.84
N ASP A 247 -8.58 -1.58 0.84
CA ASP A 247 -9.85 -2.13 0.34
C ASP A 247 -10.63 -2.88 1.43
N LEU A 248 -9.90 -3.38 2.44
CA LEU A 248 -10.40 -4.21 3.53
C LEU A 248 -10.73 -3.42 4.79
N LEU A 249 -10.68 -2.09 4.74
CA LEU A 249 -11.25 -1.24 5.79
C LEU A 249 -12.78 -1.44 5.87
N GLU A 250 -13.32 -1.42 7.09
CA GLU A 250 -14.73 -1.69 7.40
C GLU A 250 -15.64 -0.52 6.91
N ASP A 251 -16.88 -0.83 6.50
CA ASP A 251 -17.73 0.04 5.67
C ASP A 251 -18.00 1.44 6.23
N SER A 252 -17.94 1.63 7.56
CA SER A 252 -18.08 2.94 8.21
C SER A 252 -16.97 3.95 7.86
N THR A 253 -15.99 3.54 7.05
CA THR A 253 -14.94 4.41 6.48
C THR A 253 -15.01 4.53 4.96
N ARG A 254 -15.90 3.80 4.27
CA ARG A 254 -15.90 3.68 2.79
C ARG A 254 -16.73 4.71 2.04
N ASP A 255 -17.63 5.45 2.72
CA ASP A 255 -18.46 6.47 2.06
C ASP A 255 -17.66 7.67 1.51
N ALA A 256 -16.37 7.76 1.81
CA ALA A 256 -15.43 8.61 1.10
C ALA A 256 -14.49 7.77 0.22
N LYS A 257 -14.51 8.01 -1.10
CA LYS A 257 -13.49 7.51 -2.05
C LYS A 257 -12.07 8.09 -1.81
N ASN A 258 -11.90 8.86 -0.73
CA ASN A 258 -10.67 9.47 -0.24
C ASN A 258 -10.44 9.04 1.22
N VAL A 259 -10.13 7.76 1.45
CA VAL A 259 -9.84 7.27 2.81
C VAL A 259 -8.43 7.69 3.24
N ASN A 260 -8.33 8.90 3.78
CA ASN A 260 -7.09 9.40 4.36
C ASN A 260 -6.90 8.69 5.71
N CYS A 261 -5.87 7.85 5.81
CA CYS A 261 -5.58 7.11 7.03
C CYS A 261 -4.10 7.21 7.39
N GLY A 262 -3.80 6.98 8.66
CA GLY A 262 -2.44 6.82 9.15
C GLY A 262 -1.82 5.49 8.71
N LEU A 263 -0.61 5.21 9.21
CA LEU A 263 0.09 3.96 8.91
C LEU A 263 -0.48 2.73 9.61
N LEU A 264 -1.22 2.89 10.71
CA LEU A 264 -1.75 1.78 11.50
C LEU A 264 -3.12 1.34 10.97
N ALA A 265 -3.31 0.02 10.85
CA ALA A 265 -4.59 -0.56 10.44
C ALA A 265 -5.65 -0.36 11.52
N THR A 266 -6.93 -0.27 11.15
CA THR A 266 -8.01 -0.21 12.14
C THR A 266 -8.38 -1.60 12.67
N SER A 267 -8.27 -2.64 11.85
CA SER A 267 -8.76 -4.00 12.13
C SER A 267 -7.78 -5.07 11.62
N PRO A 268 -7.66 -6.25 12.26
CA PRO A 268 -6.88 -7.35 11.70
C PRO A 268 -7.41 -7.82 10.33
N ALA A 269 -8.69 -7.55 10.01
CA ALA A 269 -9.28 -7.81 8.70
C ALA A 269 -8.46 -7.22 7.54
N CYS A 270 -7.82 -6.06 7.75
CA CYS A 270 -6.95 -5.41 6.76
C CYS A 270 -5.75 -6.27 6.32
N PHE A 271 -5.38 -7.31 7.09
CA PHE A 271 -4.28 -8.22 6.76
C PHE A 271 -4.75 -9.51 6.07
N ALA A 272 -6.02 -9.66 5.68
CA ALA A 272 -6.54 -10.92 5.10
C ALA A 272 -5.84 -11.35 3.79
N ARG A 273 -5.23 -10.41 3.06
CA ARG A 273 -4.41 -10.65 1.84
C ARG A 273 -2.90 -10.70 2.10
N CYS A 274 -2.44 -10.95 3.34
CA CYS A 274 -1.03 -10.77 3.75
C CYS A 274 -0.34 -12.01 4.36
N GLY A 275 -0.93 -13.21 4.24
CA GLY A 275 -0.35 -14.46 4.78
C GLY A 275 0.94 -14.95 4.09
N ASP A 276 1.28 -14.38 2.94
CA ASP A 276 2.48 -14.63 2.15
C ASP A 276 3.58 -13.56 2.34
N VAL A 277 3.34 -12.55 3.19
CA VAL A 277 4.27 -11.42 3.40
C VAL A 277 5.41 -11.82 4.34
N VAL A 278 6.65 -11.76 3.87
CA VAL A 278 7.86 -12.11 4.64
C VAL A 278 8.68 -10.86 4.89
N SER A 279 9.14 -10.68 6.13
CA SER A 279 10.06 -9.59 6.50
C SER A 279 11.47 -9.91 6.01
N THR A 280 12.16 -8.94 5.38
CA THR A 280 13.41 -9.20 4.63
C THR A 280 14.62 -8.40 5.09
N GLY A 281 14.48 -7.49 6.05
CA GLY A 281 15.56 -6.57 6.43
C GLY A 281 15.43 -6.00 7.84
N ARG A 282 16.43 -5.19 8.22
CA ARG A 282 16.40 -4.42 9.45
C ARG A 282 15.89 -3.02 9.15
N SER A 283 14.78 -2.64 9.76
CA SER A 283 14.31 -1.25 9.76
C SER A 283 15.25 -0.34 10.56
N ARG A 284 15.16 0.97 10.31
CA ARG A 284 15.72 2.02 11.18
C ARG A 284 14.86 2.29 12.41
N GLY A 285 13.70 1.64 12.53
CA GLY A 285 12.76 1.81 13.64
C GLY A 285 11.74 2.91 13.39
N PHE A 286 10.86 3.09 14.37
CA PHE A 286 9.65 3.91 14.27
C PHE A 286 9.57 4.86 15.47
N ARG A 287 9.18 6.11 15.26
CA ARG A 287 8.86 7.04 16.34
C ARG A 287 7.37 7.35 16.29
N ILE A 288 6.64 7.08 17.37
CA ILE A 288 5.24 7.49 17.54
C ILE A 288 5.21 8.67 18.50
N ASP A 289 4.46 9.71 18.14
CA ASP A 289 4.19 10.88 18.98
C ASP A 289 2.70 11.27 18.89
N GLN A 290 2.36 12.42 19.48
CA GLN A 290 0.97 12.92 19.53
C GLN A 290 0.41 13.35 18.16
N PHE A 291 1.25 13.55 17.15
CA PHE A 291 0.86 13.98 15.81
C PHE A 291 0.78 12.81 14.83
N GLY A 292 1.63 11.80 15.00
CA GLY A 292 1.69 10.69 14.05
C GLY A 292 2.78 9.66 14.30
N LEU A 293 3.14 8.97 13.22
CA LEU A 293 4.26 8.05 13.16
C LEU A 293 5.32 8.61 12.21
N SER A 294 6.52 8.88 12.72
CA SER A 294 7.71 9.18 11.92
C SER A 294 8.46 7.89 11.56
N ILE A 295 8.77 7.71 10.27
CA ILE A 295 9.51 6.55 9.75
C ILE A 295 10.48 6.98 8.64
N SER A 296 11.67 6.36 8.59
CA SER A 296 12.65 6.59 7.52
C SER A 296 12.70 5.39 6.58
N LEU A 297 12.25 5.57 5.33
CA LEU A 297 12.13 4.53 4.31
C LEU A 297 12.88 4.90 3.03
N PRO A 298 13.41 3.94 2.27
CA PRO A 298 13.70 4.15 0.85
C PRO A 298 12.41 4.46 0.12
N ALA A 299 12.41 5.48 -0.74
CA ALA A 299 11.23 5.86 -1.49
C ALA A 299 11.57 6.32 -2.92
N THR A 300 10.63 6.08 -3.82
CA THR A 300 10.62 6.60 -5.19
C THR A 300 9.42 7.54 -5.34
N LEU A 301 9.58 8.59 -6.14
CA LEU A 301 8.45 9.46 -6.49
C LEU A 301 7.48 8.64 -7.37
N TYR A 302 6.20 8.63 -7.02
CA TYR A 302 5.16 7.89 -7.77
C TYR A 302 4.35 8.83 -8.66
N VAL A 303 3.93 9.96 -8.08
CA VAL A 303 3.39 11.12 -8.79
C VAL A 303 3.70 12.35 -7.93
N LEU A 304 3.56 13.58 -8.44
CA LEU A 304 3.94 14.77 -7.68
C LEU A 304 3.18 14.83 -6.33
N GLY A 305 3.94 15.08 -5.25
CA GLY A 305 3.44 15.01 -3.87
C GLY A 305 3.21 13.60 -3.30
N THR A 306 3.31 12.52 -4.07
CA THR A 306 3.05 11.13 -3.63
C THR A 306 4.23 10.21 -3.88
N TYR A 307 4.65 9.48 -2.84
CA TYR A 307 5.83 8.65 -2.84
C TYR A 307 5.46 7.19 -2.66
N GLN A 308 6.07 6.32 -3.45
CA GLN A 308 6.08 4.88 -3.22
C GLN A 308 7.19 4.60 -2.21
N ALA A 309 6.81 4.42 -0.95
CA ALA A 309 7.73 4.11 0.15
C ALA A 309 7.91 2.59 0.25
N HIS A 310 9.15 2.14 0.11
CA HIS A 310 9.52 0.73 0.04
C HIS A 310 9.72 0.20 1.46
N LEU A 311 9.13 -0.95 1.76
CA LEU A 311 9.21 -1.60 3.06
C LEU A 311 10.17 -2.79 3.01
N ASN A 312 10.81 -3.10 4.13
CA ASN A 312 11.64 -4.29 4.37
C ASN A 312 10.79 -5.57 4.47
N ALA A 313 9.88 -5.76 3.52
CA ALA A 313 9.01 -6.91 3.38
C ALA A 313 8.85 -7.27 1.90
N THR A 314 8.53 -8.53 1.61
CA THR A 314 8.27 -9.06 0.26
C THR A 314 7.07 -10.01 0.30
N ARG A 315 6.45 -10.30 -0.84
CA ARG A 315 5.49 -11.40 -0.98
C ARG A 315 6.21 -12.64 -1.49
N ALA A 316 5.97 -13.81 -0.88
CA ALA A 316 6.71 -15.04 -1.15
C ALA A 316 6.70 -15.55 -2.61
N LYS A 317 5.88 -14.96 -3.50
CA LYS A 317 5.79 -15.29 -4.93
C LYS A 317 6.02 -14.09 -5.87
N ALA A 318 6.31 -12.90 -5.34
CA ALA A 318 6.52 -11.69 -6.13
C ALA A 318 8.01 -11.34 -6.19
N ALA A 319 8.43 -10.72 -7.29
CA ALA A 319 9.71 -10.01 -7.35
C ALA A 319 9.56 -8.62 -6.72
N GLY A 320 10.64 -8.09 -6.15
CA GLY A 320 10.67 -6.76 -5.54
C GLY A 320 10.16 -6.69 -4.10
N GLN A 321 10.29 -5.51 -3.49
CA GLN A 321 9.83 -5.21 -2.14
C GLN A 321 8.37 -4.76 -2.14
N CYS A 322 7.63 -5.07 -1.06
CA CYS A 322 6.34 -4.46 -0.80
C CYS A 322 6.51 -2.95 -0.61
N ALA A 323 5.64 -2.15 -1.19
CA ALA A 323 5.63 -0.70 -1.04
C ALA A 323 4.22 -0.16 -0.76
N ILE A 324 4.16 1.00 -0.11
CA ILE A 324 2.93 1.72 0.19
C ILE A 324 2.99 3.14 -0.39
N LEU A 325 1.85 3.72 -0.74
CA LEU A 325 1.80 5.11 -1.20
C LEU A 325 1.57 6.07 -0.03
N LEU A 326 2.48 7.03 0.11
CA LEU A 326 2.43 8.12 1.09
C LEU A 326 2.33 9.45 0.34
N ALA A 327 1.20 10.14 0.50
CA ALA A 327 0.91 11.39 -0.18
C ALA A 327 0.98 12.57 0.81
N LYS A 328 1.60 13.68 0.37
CA LYS A 328 1.72 14.92 1.16
C LYS A 328 0.35 15.51 1.45
N LEU A 329 0.15 15.89 2.71
CA LEU A 329 -0.99 16.69 3.16
C LEU A 329 -0.76 18.17 2.84
N PRO A 330 -1.83 18.99 2.79
CA PRO A 330 -1.69 20.45 2.69
C PRO A 330 -0.78 21.00 3.80
N GLY A 331 0.01 22.03 3.47
CA GLY A 331 1.08 22.52 4.34
C GLY A 331 2.39 21.73 4.27
N GLY A 332 2.43 20.57 3.60
CA GLY A 332 3.66 19.90 3.16
C GLY A 332 4.52 19.20 4.23
N ALA A 333 4.28 19.44 5.51
CA ALA A 333 5.06 18.88 6.62
C ALA A 333 4.72 17.42 6.99
N SER A 334 3.53 16.95 6.59
CA SER A 334 2.99 15.64 6.97
C SER A 334 2.43 14.88 5.77
N PHE A 335 2.26 13.57 5.94
CA PHE A 335 1.77 12.65 4.92
C PHE A 335 0.54 11.88 5.42
N ALA A 336 -0.21 11.30 4.49
CA ALA A 336 -1.24 10.30 4.72
C ALA A 336 -1.02 9.08 3.81
N ARG A 337 -1.46 7.91 4.26
CA ARG A 337 -1.49 6.70 3.42
C ARG A 337 -2.60 6.81 2.38
N THR A 338 -2.35 6.33 1.16
CA THR A 338 -3.33 6.32 0.08
C THR A 338 -3.19 5.06 -0.81
N SER A 339 -4.14 4.85 -1.73
CA SER A 339 -4.13 3.81 -2.76
C SER A 339 -3.71 4.37 -4.12
N SER A 340 -3.33 3.52 -5.08
CA SER A 340 -3.17 3.95 -6.47
C SER A 340 -4.52 4.36 -7.08
N PRO A 341 -4.54 5.03 -8.24
CA PRO A 341 -5.78 5.26 -8.99
C PRO A 341 -6.47 3.97 -9.49
N SER A 342 -5.73 2.86 -9.65
CA SER A 342 -6.28 1.51 -9.86
C SER A 342 -6.91 0.89 -8.59
N GLY A 343 -6.76 1.53 -7.41
CA GLY A 343 -7.25 1.05 -6.11
C GLY A 343 -6.22 0.28 -5.28
N GLU A 344 -5.07 -0.05 -5.85
CA GLU A 344 -4.05 -0.88 -5.21
C GLU A 344 -3.40 -0.17 -4.02
N SER A 345 -3.45 -0.80 -2.85
CA SER A 345 -2.99 -0.22 -1.57
C SER A 345 -1.64 -0.75 -1.08
N ILE A 346 -1.13 -1.80 -1.73
CA ILE A 346 0.17 -2.42 -1.56
C ILE A 346 0.72 -2.65 -2.97
N LEU A 347 1.83 -2.02 -3.30
CA LEU A 347 2.51 -2.14 -4.59
C LEU A 347 3.75 -3.02 -4.47
N MET A 348 4.32 -3.43 -5.60
CA MET A 348 5.69 -3.97 -5.67
C MET A 348 6.63 -2.88 -6.18
N ALA A 349 7.80 -2.72 -5.56
CA ALA A 349 8.82 -1.76 -5.96
C ALA A 349 9.63 -2.29 -7.14
N GLU A 350 9.61 -1.57 -8.28
CA GLU A 350 10.30 -1.95 -9.51
C GLU A 350 11.06 -0.76 -10.15
N GLY A 351 12.15 -1.08 -10.86
CA GLY A 351 12.81 -0.22 -11.86
C GLY A 351 13.66 0.95 -11.37
N HIS A 352 13.29 1.64 -10.29
CA HIS A 352 13.91 2.90 -9.89
C HIS A 352 14.77 2.78 -8.62
N THR A 353 15.92 3.48 -8.60
CA THR A 353 16.78 3.56 -7.40
C THR A 353 16.11 4.45 -6.35
N PRO A 354 15.79 3.94 -5.16
CA PRO A 354 15.12 4.74 -4.13
C PRO A 354 16.09 5.68 -3.39
N SER A 355 15.57 6.82 -2.95
CA SER A 355 16.24 7.74 -2.03
C SER A 355 15.68 7.55 -0.61
N MET A 356 16.53 7.63 0.41
CA MET A 356 16.05 7.62 1.80
C MET A 356 15.29 8.91 2.11
N MET A 357 14.07 8.79 2.63
CA MET A 357 13.22 9.90 3.04
C MET A 357 12.69 9.67 4.47
N GLU A 358 12.48 10.74 5.24
CA GLU A 358 11.73 10.70 6.51
C GLU A 358 10.28 11.12 6.25
N PHE A 359 9.34 10.27 6.65
CA PHE A 359 7.91 10.49 6.52
C PHE A 359 7.30 10.68 7.90
N SER A 360 6.69 11.84 8.14
CA SER A 360 5.79 12.06 9.27
C SER A 360 4.35 11.79 8.83
N VAL A 361 3.80 10.63 9.17
CA VAL A 361 2.44 10.23 8.74
C VAL A 361 1.44 10.50 9.87
N ALA A 362 0.43 11.32 9.59
CA ALA A 362 -0.58 11.71 10.58
C ALA A 362 -1.44 10.51 11.01
N SER A 363 -1.70 10.36 12.32
CA SER A 363 -2.50 9.24 12.85
C SER A 363 -3.96 9.27 12.35
N VAL A 364 -4.55 10.46 12.28
CA VAL A 364 -5.89 10.72 11.72
C VAL A 364 -5.79 11.97 10.84
N PRO A 365 -5.58 11.84 9.52
CA PRO A 365 -5.49 12.98 8.63
C PRO A 365 -6.84 13.70 8.51
N THR A 366 -6.90 14.96 8.91
CA THR A 366 -8.12 15.80 8.85
C THR A 366 -8.44 16.30 7.44
N GLU A 367 -7.44 16.32 6.56
CA GLU A 367 -7.53 16.83 5.20
C GLU A 367 -7.13 15.75 4.19
N ALA A 368 -7.65 15.85 2.96
CA ALA A 368 -7.25 14.96 1.88
C ALA A 368 -5.85 15.32 1.37
N PRO A 369 -4.97 14.33 1.12
CA PRO A 369 -3.69 14.59 0.49
C PRO A 369 -3.93 15.12 -0.92
N VAL A 370 -3.11 16.09 -1.31
CA VAL A 370 -3.24 16.71 -2.62
C VAL A 370 -2.57 15.82 -3.65
N ARG A 371 -3.35 15.02 -4.39
CA ARG A 371 -2.87 14.33 -5.58
C ARG A 371 -2.68 15.36 -6.68
N LEU A 372 -1.42 15.63 -7.01
CA LEU A 372 -0.98 16.60 -8.01
C LEU A 372 -0.67 15.80 -9.27
N TYR A 373 -1.60 15.74 -10.22
CA TYR A 373 -1.39 15.02 -11.49
C TYR A 373 -0.60 15.93 -12.44
N PRO A 374 0.67 15.58 -12.78
CA PRO A 374 1.52 16.43 -13.61
C PRO A 374 1.06 16.34 -15.07
N GLY A 375 0.79 17.51 -15.65
CA GLY A 375 0.38 17.60 -17.05
C GLY A 375 0.75 18.95 -17.65
N PHE A 376 0.63 19.04 -18.98
CA PHE A 376 0.85 20.27 -19.73
C PHE A 376 -0.44 20.77 -20.36
N TRP A 377 -0.74 22.06 -20.25
CA TRP A 377 -1.85 22.72 -20.94
C TRP A 377 -1.31 23.67 -21.99
N LEU A 378 -1.67 23.44 -23.24
CA LEU A 378 -1.33 24.27 -24.40
C LEU A 378 -2.19 25.54 -24.39
N ARG A 379 -1.87 26.49 -23.50
CA ARG A 379 -2.67 27.70 -23.30
C ARG A 379 -2.60 28.66 -24.48
N LYS A 380 -1.39 28.98 -24.95
CA LYS A 380 -1.16 29.95 -26.02
C LYS A 380 -0.31 29.33 -27.12
N LEU A 381 -0.99 28.88 -28.17
CA LEU A 381 -0.40 28.72 -29.50
C LEU A 381 -0.42 30.10 -30.16
N GLY A 382 0.62 30.89 -29.86
CA GLY A 382 0.74 32.33 -30.12
C GLY A 382 0.94 32.74 -31.58
N PHE A 383 0.31 32.01 -32.51
CA PHE A 383 0.14 32.41 -33.91
C PHE A 383 -0.96 33.46 -33.99
N HIS A 384 -0.67 34.66 -33.45
CA HIS A 384 -1.59 35.79 -33.51
C HIS A 384 -1.85 36.21 -34.97
N ASP A 385 -3.04 36.76 -35.20
CA ASP A 385 -3.69 36.83 -36.50
C ASP A 385 -2.81 37.36 -37.66
N SER A 386 -2.92 36.67 -38.79
CA SER A 386 -2.48 37.08 -40.13
C SER A 386 -1.02 37.56 -40.26
N HIS A 387 -0.20 36.70 -40.86
CA HIS A 387 1.19 36.97 -41.30
C HIS A 387 2.28 36.96 -40.21
N LEU A 388 2.55 35.78 -39.65
CA LEU A 388 3.92 35.27 -39.79
C LEU A 388 4.21 35.26 -41.30
N ASN A 389 5.29 35.88 -41.77
CA ASN A 389 5.59 36.17 -43.19
C ASN A 389 5.53 34.93 -44.13
N GLY A 390 4.31 34.47 -44.49
CA GLY A 390 4.02 33.31 -45.35
C GLY A 390 3.32 32.11 -44.68
N TYR A 391 3.28 32.03 -43.34
CA TYR A 391 2.86 30.80 -42.60
C TYR A 391 1.36 30.70 -42.35
N ARG A 392 0.79 29.49 -42.57
CA ARG A 392 -0.62 29.15 -42.27
C ARG A 392 -0.74 27.84 -41.49
N ILE A 393 -1.54 27.84 -40.41
CA ILE A 393 -1.95 26.60 -39.73
C ILE A 393 -2.97 25.86 -40.62
N ILE A 394 -2.66 24.66 -41.09
CA ILE A 394 -3.58 23.89 -41.98
C ILE A 394 -4.36 22.80 -41.24
N GLN A 395 -3.89 22.29 -40.11
CA GLN A 395 -4.65 21.29 -39.36
C GLN A 395 -4.48 21.37 -37.85
N ARG A 396 -5.60 21.56 -37.15
CA ARG A 396 -5.79 21.26 -35.72
C ARG A 396 -6.62 19.97 -35.63
N ARG A 397 -6.12 18.93 -34.95
CA ARG A 397 -6.84 17.65 -34.73
C ARG A 397 -7.29 17.45 -33.27
N TYR A 398 -7.47 18.54 -32.53
CA TYR A 398 -7.79 18.51 -31.10
C TYR A 398 -9.02 19.39 -30.80
N THR A 399 -9.68 19.11 -29.68
CA THR A 399 -10.81 19.89 -29.12
C THR A 399 -10.35 20.67 -27.89
N ALA A 400 -11.18 21.58 -27.36
CA ALA A 400 -10.84 22.37 -26.16
C ALA A 400 -10.59 21.53 -24.88
N GLU A 401 -11.06 20.28 -24.85
CA GLU A 401 -10.79 19.30 -23.78
C GLU A 401 -9.44 18.60 -23.97
N ASN A 402 -8.90 18.59 -25.20
CA ASN A 402 -7.68 17.90 -25.62
C ASN A 402 -6.42 18.81 -25.67
N ASP A 403 -6.51 20.08 -25.24
CA ASP A 403 -5.33 20.95 -25.07
C ASP A 403 -4.45 20.52 -23.86
N ARG A 404 -4.83 19.43 -23.18
CA ARG A 404 -4.17 18.84 -22.01
C ARG A 404 -3.36 17.60 -22.41
N LEU A 405 -2.08 17.59 -22.08
CA LEU A 405 -1.17 16.45 -22.19
C LEU A 405 -0.89 15.93 -20.78
N MET A 406 -1.61 14.88 -20.38
CA MET A 406 -1.49 14.26 -19.06
C MET A 406 -0.61 13.00 -19.13
N LEU A 407 0.24 12.78 -18.14
CA LEU A 407 0.81 11.45 -17.91
C LEU A 407 -0.28 10.51 -17.34
N PRO A 408 -0.35 9.24 -17.80
CA PRO A 408 -1.10 8.21 -17.09
C PRO A 408 -0.55 7.97 -15.68
N ASP A 409 -1.42 7.54 -14.77
CA ASP A 409 -1.07 7.40 -13.36
C ASP A 409 0.01 6.35 -13.10
N GLY A 410 1.09 6.76 -12.44
CA GLY A 410 2.24 5.90 -12.14
C GLY A 410 3.24 5.74 -13.29
N ASP A 411 3.02 6.40 -14.45
CA ASP A 411 4.00 6.47 -15.53
C ASP A 411 4.88 7.72 -15.40
N VAL A 412 6.17 7.58 -15.69
CA VAL A 412 7.15 8.68 -15.80
C VAL A 412 7.64 8.82 -17.25
N GLY A 413 7.93 10.05 -17.70
CA GLY A 413 8.44 10.32 -19.05
C GLY A 413 7.54 11.24 -19.89
N THR A 414 7.26 10.87 -21.14
CA THR A 414 6.58 11.73 -22.13
C THR A 414 5.07 11.79 -21.93
N ALA A 415 4.57 12.97 -21.54
CA ALA A 415 3.16 13.32 -21.44
C ALA A 415 2.51 13.54 -22.83
N GLY A 416 3.27 14.01 -23.81
CA GLY A 416 2.77 14.19 -25.17
C GLY A 416 3.82 14.63 -26.19
N ILE A 417 3.47 14.54 -27.47
CA ILE A 417 4.33 14.93 -28.59
C ILE A 417 3.56 15.84 -29.53
N ILE A 418 4.09 17.02 -29.80
CA ILE A 418 3.61 17.97 -30.79
C ILE A 418 4.50 17.82 -32.04
N ARG A 419 3.89 17.40 -33.15
CA ARG A 419 4.56 17.45 -34.46
C ARG A 419 4.40 18.82 -35.09
N LEU A 420 5.42 19.26 -35.81
CA LEU A 420 5.45 20.51 -36.57
C LEU A 420 5.99 20.20 -37.96
N GLY A 421 5.17 20.37 -39.00
CA GLY A 421 5.59 20.19 -40.38
C GLY A 421 6.06 21.49 -41.02
N LEU A 422 6.83 21.36 -42.09
CA LEU A 422 6.96 22.32 -43.18
C LEU A 422 6.47 21.66 -44.46
N LYS A 423 5.75 22.40 -45.30
CA LYS A 423 5.36 21.97 -46.64
C LYS A 423 5.79 22.99 -47.67
N ASP A 424 5.94 22.50 -48.89
CA ASP A 424 6.01 23.27 -50.11
C ASP A 424 4.87 22.74 -51.01
N GLY A 425 3.83 23.56 -51.15
CA GLY A 425 2.54 23.18 -51.71
C GLY A 425 1.94 21.92 -51.03
N HIS A 426 1.86 20.82 -51.77
CA HIS A 426 1.35 19.55 -51.26
C HIS A 426 2.42 18.61 -50.65
N ASN A 427 3.70 18.86 -50.92
CA ASN A 427 4.79 17.98 -50.48
C ASN A 427 5.34 18.41 -49.11
N PRO A 428 5.55 17.48 -48.18
CA PRO A 428 6.24 17.78 -46.92
C PRO A 428 7.75 17.90 -47.16
N VAL A 429 8.35 19.02 -46.72
CA VAL A 429 9.79 19.30 -46.89
C VAL A 429 10.58 18.92 -45.64
N GLY A 430 9.96 19.00 -44.47
CA GLY A 430 10.58 18.61 -43.20
C GLY A 430 9.57 18.48 -42.07
N PHE A 431 9.98 17.81 -40.99
CA PHE A 431 9.18 17.66 -39.77
C PHE A 431 10.04 17.81 -38.52
N GLY A 432 9.69 18.78 -37.68
CA GLY A 432 10.17 18.93 -36.31
C GLY A 432 9.21 18.32 -35.28
N TRP A 433 9.74 18.03 -34.10
CA TRP A 433 9.02 17.36 -33.01
C TRP A 433 9.34 18.09 -31.69
N ILE A 434 8.32 18.49 -30.95
CA ILE A 434 8.42 18.93 -29.56
C ILE A 434 7.85 17.81 -28.69
N LYS A 435 8.65 17.25 -27.78
CA LYS A 435 8.21 16.28 -26.78
C LYS A 435 8.13 16.96 -25.42
N LEU A 436 7.01 16.78 -24.73
CA LEU A 436 6.75 17.31 -23.40
C LEU A 436 6.64 16.14 -22.42
N GLY A 437 7.26 16.26 -21.26
CA GLY A 437 7.31 15.19 -20.27
C GLY A 437 7.91 15.63 -18.96
N PHE A 438 8.09 14.68 -18.05
CA PHE A 438 8.68 14.91 -16.73
C PHE A 438 9.85 13.94 -16.49
N ASP A 439 10.84 14.38 -15.71
CA ASP A 439 11.95 13.52 -15.27
C ASP A 439 11.57 12.62 -14.08
N SER A 440 12.54 11.85 -13.57
CA SER A 440 12.36 10.97 -12.40
C SER A 440 12.15 11.71 -11.07
N ALA A 441 12.28 13.04 -11.04
CA ALA A 441 11.97 13.92 -9.91
C ALA A 441 10.69 14.76 -10.15
N CYS A 442 9.96 14.49 -11.24
CA CYS A 442 8.82 15.27 -11.73
C CYS A 442 9.12 16.74 -12.08
N HIS A 443 10.36 17.08 -12.43
CA HIS A 443 10.65 18.35 -13.10
C HIS A 443 10.09 18.34 -14.53
N PRO A 444 9.46 19.43 -15.01
CA PRO A 444 9.02 19.52 -16.40
C PRO A 444 10.21 19.59 -17.36
N ILE A 445 10.16 18.81 -18.44
CA ILE A 445 11.14 18.80 -19.53
C ILE A 445 10.45 18.98 -20.88
N CYS A 446 11.09 19.79 -21.73
CA CYS A 446 10.76 19.95 -23.13
C CYS A 446 11.97 19.57 -23.99
N PHE A 447 11.79 18.63 -24.93
CA PHE A 447 12.80 18.30 -25.94
C PHE A 447 12.31 18.72 -27.32
N VAL A 448 13.15 19.44 -28.05
CA VAL A 448 12.85 20.00 -29.36
C VAL A 448 13.85 19.45 -30.38
N THR A 449 13.37 19.05 -31.56
CA THR A 449 14.23 18.70 -32.70
C THR A 449 13.64 19.22 -34.00
N PHE A 450 14.48 19.81 -34.85
CA PHE A 450 14.16 20.34 -36.18
C PHE A 450 15.30 20.09 -37.15
N PRO A 451 15.03 20.06 -38.47
CA PRO A 451 16.10 20.04 -39.47
C PRO A 451 17.04 21.25 -39.31
N ASN A 452 18.34 21.00 -39.45
CA ASN A 452 19.40 22.02 -39.34
C ASN A 452 19.67 22.68 -40.70
N THR A 453 20.24 23.89 -40.70
CA THR A 453 20.70 24.58 -41.92
C THR A 453 22.03 25.32 -41.74
N GLU A 454 22.80 25.06 -40.67
CA GLU A 454 24.05 25.80 -40.43
C GLU A 454 25.25 25.34 -41.29
N ASP A 455 25.15 24.21 -42.01
CA ASP A 455 26.27 23.60 -42.77
C ASP A 455 26.06 23.50 -44.30
N ASP A 456 24.88 23.83 -44.84
CA ASP A 456 24.68 23.90 -46.29
C ASP A 456 24.99 25.32 -46.79
N ASP A 457 25.94 25.42 -47.73
CA ASP A 457 26.36 26.63 -48.42
C ASP A 457 25.12 27.46 -48.85
N PRO A 458 25.03 28.77 -48.49
CA PRO A 458 23.82 29.58 -48.69
C PRO A 458 23.33 29.66 -50.15
N ASP A 459 24.18 29.34 -51.12
CA ASP A 459 23.81 29.26 -52.55
C ASP A 459 23.23 27.88 -52.97
N THR A 460 23.31 26.84 -52.13
CA THR A 460 22.78 25.48 -52.42
C THR A 460 21.68 25.01 -51.47
N ALA A 461 21.55 25.60 -50.28
CA ALA A 461 20.34 25.49 -49.46
C ALA A 461 19.17 26.26 -50.11
N MET A 462 18.61 25.71 -51.19
CA MET A 462 17.36 26.16 -51.81
C MET A 462 16.19 25.99 -50.82
N LEU A 463 16.06 26.94 -49.88
CA LEU A 463 14.80 27.25 -49.24
C LEU A 463 13.76 27.44 -50.35
N PRO A 464 12.62 26.72 -50.35
CA PRO A 464 11.73 26.76 -51.49
C PRO A 464 11.22 28.18 -51.71
N THR A 465 11.51 28.75 -52.88
CA THR A 465 11.22 30.15 -53.22
C THR A 465 9.72 30.50 -53.20
N GLN A 466 8.85 29.50 -53.02
CA GLN A 466 7.40 29.63 -52.85
C GLN A 466 6.83 28.62 -51.82
N ALA A 467 7.55 28.34 -50.73
CA ALA A 467 6.97 27.56 -49.63
C ALA A 467 5.71 28.28 -49.09
N GLU A 468 4.51 27.77 -49.39
CA GLU A 468 3.34 28.06 -48.55
C GLU A 468 3.59 27.38 -47.21
N GLU A 469 4.04 28.12 -46.18
CA GLU A 469 4.59 27.46 -45.00
C GLU A 469 3.48 26.89 -44.09
N VAL A 470 3.37 25.57 -44.08
CA VAL A 470 2.25 24.87 -43.42
C VAL A 470 2.61 24.34 -42.05
N LEU A 471 2.07 24.96 -40.99
CA LEU A 471 2.09 24.35 -39.67
C LEU A 471 0.92 23.38 -39.49
N ALA A 472 1.22 22.14 -39.09
CA ALA A 472 0.23 21.13 -38.76
C ALA A 472 0.58 20.48 -37.42
N ILE A 473 -0.31 20.62 -36.43
CA ILE A 473 -0.12 20.08 -35.08
C ILE A 473 -0.86 18.74 -34.97
N GLN A 474 -0.09 17.67 -34.76
CA GLN A 474 -0.60 16.35 -34.46
C GLN A 474 -0.05 15.88 -33.11
N LEU A 475 -0.96 15.55 -32.19
CA LEU A 475 -0.63 14.90 -30.93
C LEU A 475 -0.35 13.42 -31.14
N GLY A 476 0.77 12.93 -30.59
CA GLY A 476 1.08 11.50 -30.49
C GLY A 476 0.43 10.87 -29.26
N THR A 477 0.17 9.56 -29.30
CA THR A 477 -0.21 8.80 -28.09
C THR A 477 0.95 8.75 -27.09
N PRO A 478 0.67 8.79 -25.77
CA PRO A 478 1.68 8.51 -24.74
C PRO A 478 2.32 7.15 -25.00
N GLN A 479 3.64 7.08 -24.96
CA GLN A 479 4.37 5.82 -25.11
C GLN A 479 4.91 5.40 -23.75
N ARG A 480 4.34 4.31 -23.18
CA ARG A 480 5.03 3.50 -22.17
C ARG A 480 6.28 2.92 -22.79
N LEU A 481 7.40 3.61 -22.62
CA LEU A 481 8.70 3.17 -23.11
C LEU A 481 9.44 2.43 -22.00
N ASN A 482 9.77 1.16 -22.25
CA ASN A 482 10.72 0.37 -21.46
C ASN A 482 12.17 0.88 -21.60
N HIS A 483 12.35 2.18 -21.83
CA HIS A 483 13.62 2.86 -21.96
C HIS A 483 13.47 4.22 -21.26
N PRO A 484 14.28 4.52 -20.22
CA PRO A 484 14.21 5.81 -19.54
C PRO A 484 14.46 6.94 -20.53
N ILE A 485 13.43 7.76 -20.75
CA ILE A 485 13.43 8.83 -21.77
C ILE A 485 14.48 9.92 -21.43
N PHE A 486 14.97 9.94 -20.19
CA PHE A 486 16.00 10.86 -19.72
C PHE A 486 17.08 10.17 -18.85
N SER A 487 17.45 8.92 -19.15
CA SER A 487 18.78 8.45 -18.71
C SER A 487 19.86 9.28 -19.39
N ASN A 488 21.00 9.50 -18.71
CA ASN A 488 22.15 10.26 -19.20
C ASN A 488 22.68 9.81 -20.59
N ASP A 489 22.30 8.60 -21.03
CA ASP A 489 22.59 8.02 -22.35
C ASP A 489 21.89 8.70 -23.54
N TRP A 490 21.00 9.69 -23.38
CA TRP A 490 20.35 10.32 -24.55
C TRP A 490 21.29 11.10 -25.49
N THR A 491 22.47 11.50 -25.01
CA THR A 491 23.59 11.96 -25.87
C THR A 491 24.11 10.87 -26.82
N GLN A 492 23.85 9.59 -26.53
CA GLN A 492 24.17 8.43 -27.38
C GLN A 492 22.93 7.83 -28.07
N ALA A 493 21.77 7.79 -27.42
CA ALA A 493 20.55 7.16 -27.96
C ALA A 493 19.91 8.01 -29.09
N SER A 494 20.01 9.34 -29.00
CA SER A 494 19.72 10.26 -30.11
C SER A 494 20.42 9.80 -31.39
N ARG A 495 21.74 9.54 -31.33
CA ARG A 495 22.52 9.05 -32.47
C ARG A 495 21.97 7.76 -33.09
N ARG A 496 21.28 6.87 -32.34
CA ARG A 496 20.72 5.59 -32.87
C ARG A 496 19.30 5.67 -33.44
N THR A 497 18.53 6.71 -33.12
CA THR A 497 17.23 6.96 -33.77
C THR A 497 17.39 7.96 -34.91
N VAL A 498 18.29 8.93 -34.74
CA VAL A 498 18.77 9.82 -35.79
C VAL A 498 19.62 9.07 -36.82
N SER A 499 20.32 7.95 -36.51
CA SER A 499 21.23 7.22 -37.43
C SER A 499 20.66 6.72 -38.76
N ARG A 500 19.36 6.90 -39.05
CA ARG A 500 18.82 6.71 -40.40
C ARG A 500 18.96 7.96 -41.29
N LEU A 501 19.37 9.08 -40.71
CA LEU A 501 19.62 10.38 -41.34
C LEU A 501 20.94 10.96 -40.80
N PRO A 502 21.57 11.92 -41.49
CA PRO A 502 22.85 12.45 -41.06
C PRO A 502 22.75 13.30 -39.79
N ALA A 503 23.74 13.20 -38.90
CA ALA A 503 23.72 13.93 -37.62
C ALA A 503 23.87 15.46 -37.77
N HIS A 504 24.43 15.95 -38.89
CA HIS A 504 24.49 17.37 -39.21
C HIS A 504 23.12 17.97 -39.60
N ALA A 505 22.15 17.12 -39.98
CA ALA A 505 20.88 17.56 -40.56
C ALA A 505 19.80 17.95 -39.54
N TYR A 506 20.09 18.01 -38.22
CA TYR A 506 19.11 18.39 -37.18
C TYR A 506 19.73 19.21 -36.02
N ASP A 507 19.12 20.35 -35.65
CA ASP A 507 19.34 20.99 -34.34
C ASP A 507 18.42 20.30 -33.30
N SER A 508 18.91 20.15 -32.07
CA SER A 508 18.14 19.60 -30.96
C SER A 508 18.47 20.31 -29.65
N ARG A 509 17.43 20.73 -28.92
CA ARG A 509 17.56 21.47 -27.65
C ARG A 509 16.70 20.84 -26.57
N VAL A 510 17.21 20.90 -25.34
CA VAL A 510 16.52 20.48 -24.11
C VAL A 510 16.30 21.73 -23.27
N GLY A 511 15.05 22.00 -22.90
CA GLY A 511 14.69 22.89 -21.80
C GLY A 511 14.23 22.05 -20.61
N ALA A 512 14.72 22.39 -19.42
CA ALA A 512 14.29 21.82 -18.15
C ALA A 512 14.27 22.95 -17.12
N GLY A 513 13.38 22.85 -16.13
CA GLY A 513 13.26 23.82 -15.05
C GLY A 513 12.78 23.19 -13.76
N ASP A 514 12.84 23.94 -12.68
CA ASP A 514 12.40 23.48 -11.36
C ASP A 514 10.88 23.22 -11.34
N ALA A 515 10.44 22.33 -10.45
CA ALA A 515 9.03 22.04 -10.21
C ALA A 515 8.25 23.23 -9.62
N ASP A 516 8.92 24.23 -9.06
CA ASP A 516 8.26 25.44 -8.56
C ASP A 516 8.33 26.64 -9.54
N GLU A 517 9.39 26.79 -10.33
CA GLU A 517 9.66 27.99 -11.14
C GLU A 517 9.37 27.85 -12.64
N GLY A 518 9.55 26.65 -13.21
CA GLY A 518 9.46 26.44 -14.66
C GLY A 518 10.69 26.91 -15.43
N PHE A 519 10.53 27.10 -16.75
CA PHE A 519 11.62 27.51 -17.64
C PHE A 519 11.11 28.14 -18.94
N GLU A 520 11.93 28.99 -19.54
CA GLU A 520 11.69 29.56 -20.86
C GLU A 520 12.97 29.47 -21.69
N PHE A 521 12.84 29.05 -22.94
CA PHE A 521 13.98 29.00 -23.87
C PHE A 521 13.52 29.29 -25.30
N THR A 522 14.39 29.93 -26.05
CA THR A 522 14.17 30.26 -27.45
C THR A 522 15.07 29.40 -28.34
N PHE A 523 14.50 28.84 -29.39
CA PHE A 523 15.25 28.17 -30.44
C PHE A 523 15.03 28.88 -31.77
N LYS A 524 16.07 28.86 -32.60
CA LYS A 524 16.04 29.43 -33.95
C LYS A 524 15.89 28.28 -34.93
N ALA A 525 14.85 28.34 -35.74
CA ALA A 525 14.76 27.57 -36.98
C ALA A 525 15.19 28.48 -38.15
N PRO A 526 15.43 27.93 -39.36
CA PRO A 526 15.92 28.71 -40.50
C PRO A 526 14.95 29.80 -40.97
N LEU A 527 13.69 29.64 -40.57
CA LEU A 527 12.50 30.24 -41.15
C LEU A 527 11.64 30.97 -40.11
N PHE A 528 11.86 30.72 -38.83
CA PHE A 528 11.21 31.40 -37.71
C PHE A 528 12.04 31.23 -36.44
N GLU A 529 11.94 32.19 -35.52
CA GLU A 529 12.38 32.01 -34.14
C GLU A 529 11.18 31.56 -33.30
N MET A 530 11.34 30.66 -32.33
CA MET A 530 10.24 30.25 -31.46
C MET A 530 10.69 30.16 -30.00
N THR A 531 9.96 30.86 -29.16
CA THR A 531 10.10 30.79 -27.70
C THR A 531 9.10 29.77 -27.14
N ILE A 532 9.62 28.84 -26.34
CA ILE A 532 8.84 27.91 -25.54
C ILE A 532 8.92 28.35 -24.09
N SER A 533 7.78 28.72 -23.52
CA SER A 533 7.63 29.07 -22.10
C SER A 533 6.84 27.96 -21.41
N VAL A 534 7.45 27.28 -20.46
CA VAL A 534 6.83 26.26 -19.60
C VAL A 534 6.72 26.83 -18.18
N ARG A 535 5.51 27.20 -17.76
CA ARG A 535 5.26 27.89 -16.48
C ARG A 535 4.19 27.20 -15.66
N ARG A 536 4.38 27.12 -14.35
CA ARG A 536 3.38 26.55 -13.44
C ARG A 536 2.11 27.40 -13.47
N ILE A 537 0.93 26.78 -13.49
CA ILE A 537 -0.35 27.48 -13.35
C ILE A 537 -0.80 27.41 -11.89
N PRO A 538 -0.68 28.47 -11.09
CA PRO A 538 -1.30 28.50 -9.78
C PRO A 538 -2.83 28.49 -9.92
N ASP A 539 -3.49 27.65 -9.12
CA ASP A 539 -4.94 27.58 -8.91
C ASP A 539 -5.83 27.37 -10.16
N ILE A 540 -5.66 26.24 -10.85
CA ILE A 540 -6.81 25.66 -11.57
C ILE A 540 -7.88 25.28 -10.54
N LYS A 541 -9.08 25.89 -10.65
CA LYS A 541 -10.21 25.57 -9.77
C LYS A 541 -10.51 24.06 -9.84
N PRO A 542 -10.42 23.31 -8.74
CA PRO A 542 -10.51 21.85 -8.78
C PRO A 542 -11.92 21.39 -9.15
N THR A 543 -12.05 20.77 -10.34
CA THR A 543 -13.23 20.01 -10.70
C THR A 543 -13.22 18.67 -9.96
N SER A 544 -13.80 18.66 -8.75
CA SER A 544 -13.98 17.52 -7.84
C SER A 544 -12.70 16.84 -7.32
N ASN A 545 -12.38 17.07 -6.04
CA ASN A 545 -11.42 16.33 -5.19
C ASN A 545 -10.00 16.03 -5.74
N GLN A 546 -9.62 16.58 -6.89
CA GLN A 546 -8.31 16.49 -7.51
C GLN A 546 -7.81 17.91 -7.76
N LYS A 547 -6.56 18.22 -7.39
CA LYS A 547 -5.87 19.43 -7.84
C LYS A 547 -4.91 19.03 -8.95
N GLU A 548 -5.22 19.43 -10.17
CA GLU A 548 -4.30 19.20 -11.29
C GLU A 548 -3.08 20.13 -11.13
N GLU A 549 -1.87 19.59 -11.21
CA GLU A 549 -0.65 20.41 -11.23
C GLU A 549 -0.20 20.57 -12.67
N VAL A 550 -0.75 21.62 -13.29
CA VAL A 550 -0.69 21.79 -14.74
C VAL A 550 0.29 22.89 -15.09
N TRP A 551 1.21 22.54 -15.98
CA TRP A 551 2.18 23.42 -16.58
C TRP A 551 1.60 24.04 -17.84
N ALA A 552 1.48 25.35 -17.86
CA ALA A 552 1.24 26.07 -19.09
C ALA A 552 2.42 25.86 -20.03
N VAL A 553 2.13 25.44 -21.26
CA VAL A 553 3.06 25.53 -22.37
C VAL A 553 2.54 26.60 -23.32
N ASP A 554 3.26 27.71 -23.36
CA ASP A 554 3.03 28.80 -24.29
C ASP A 554 4.09 28.69 -25.40
N LEU A 555 3.63 28.53 -26.65
CA LEU A 555 4.47 28.45 -27.84
C LEU A 555 4.26 29.74 -28.65
N VAL A 556 5.30 30.57 -28.73
CA VAL A 556 5.23 31.86 -29.42
C VAL A 556 6.28 31.90 -30.52
N ALA A 557 5.82 31.98 -31.78
CA ALA A 557 6.69 32.23 -32.91
C ALA A 557 6.99 33.73 -33.01
N GLY A 558 8.27 34.07 -33.09
CA GLY A 558 8.75 35.42 -33.41
C GLY A 558 8.92 35.61 -34.92
N THR A 559 9.05 36.86 -35.34
CA THR A 559 9.46 37.19 -36.71
C THR A 559 10.87 36.63 -36.98
N PRO A 560 11.12 35.98 -38.13
CA PRO A 560 12.48 35.56 -38.48
C PRO A 560 13.44 36.76 -38.52
N PRO A 561 14.74 36.55 -38.25
CA PRO A 561 15.73 37.61 -38.45
C PRO A 561 15.70 38.05 -39.91
N VAL A 562 15.52 39.35 -40.13
CA VAL A 562 15.58 39.93 -41.47
C VAL A 562 17.03 39.82 -41.96
N TYR A 563 17.30 38.82 -42.80
CA TYR A 563 18.52 38.76 -43.58
C TYR A 563 18.52 39.92 -44.59
N TYR A 564 18.97 41.08 -44.14
CA TYR A 564 19.39 42.15 -45.03
C TYR A 564 20.63 41.68 -45.80
N GLY A 565 20.41 41.15 -47.01
CA GLY A 565 21.47 40.87 -47.97
C GLY A 565 22.20 42.16 -48.33
N GLY A 566 23.31 42.43 -47.63
CA GLY A 566 24.05 43.69 -47.71
C GLY A 566 25.32 43.58 -48.54
N GLY A 567 25.34 44.24 -49.70
CA GLY A 567 26.51 44.46 -50.56
C GLY A 567 26.71 43.39 -51.64
N GLY A 568 27.01 43.68 -52.91
CA GLY A 568 27.15 44.97 -53.61
C GLY A 568 28.55 45.19 -54.22
N GLY A 569 28.62 45.57 -55.51
CA GLY A 569 29.83 46.20 -56.10
C GLY A 569 30.18 45.84 -57.57
N GLY A 570 30.31 46.88 -58.41
CA GLY A 570 30.98 46.88 -59.74
C GLY A 570 30.15 46.34 -60.91
N GLY A 571 30.18 46.86 -62.14
CA GLY A 571 30.91 47.94 -62.85
C GLY A 571 30.78 47.61 -64.36
N CYS A 572 30.60 48.49 -65.35
CA CYS A 572 31.30 49.73 -65.74
C CYS A 572 30.54 50.43 -66.90
N CYS A 573 31.15 51.44 -67.54
CA CYS A 573 30.75 52.13 -68.78
C CYS A 573 30.32 51.18 -69.93
N CYS A 574 29.65 51.58 -71.01
CA CYS A 574 29.44 52.91 -71.59
C CYS A 574 27.95 53.09 -72.01
N ASP A 575 27.49 54.23 -72.52
CA ASP A 575 28.16 55.51 -72.84
C ASP A 575 27.49 56.69 -72.09
#